data_AF-A0A411YBV1-F1
#
_entry.id   AF-A0A411YBV1-F1
#
_cell.length_a   1.000
_cell.length_b   1.000
_cell.length_c   1.000
_cell.angle_alpha   90.00
_cell.angle_beta   90.00
_cell.angle_gamma   90.00
#
_symmetry.space_group_name_H-M   'P 1'
#
loop_
_entity.id
_entity.type
_entity.pdbx_description
1 polymer ?
#
loop_
_entity_poly.entity_id
_entity_poly.type
_entity_poly.pdbx_seq_one_letter_code
_entity_poly.pdbx_strand_id
1 'polypeptide(L)'
;MGWWNRLRRYFGGADPAAVPELVERLEGRHEDVSVALVELPVQRRPSGEVALRDADATGAMLDAATDQLPHARRQGKERWSCGSCQADLGGMPGAEQRADLRVGPGKGPPFTLEVTMPGWQCWSCGAVQVASDDERANSFREAIMAAMASGGVKRS
;
A
#
# COMPACT_ATOMS: atom_id res chain seq x y z
N MET A 1 -9.97 23.99 -21.43
CA MET A 1 -10.87 23.95 -20.25
C MET A 1 -10.87 22.53 -19.70
N GLY A 2 -10.21 22.12 -18.62
CA GLY A 2 -9.31 22.75 -17.65
C GLY A 2 -9.14 21.68 -16.57
N TRP A 3 -8.15 20.79 -16.72
CA TRP A 3 -7.87 19.64 -15.84
C TRP A 3 -7.80 20.05 -14.34
N TRP A 4 -7.37 21.29 -14.12
CA TRP A 4 -7.38 22.05 -12.87
C TRP A 4 -8.74 22.13 -12.15
N ASN A 5 -9.87 22.18 -12.86
CA ASN A 5 -11.19 22.29 -12.24
C ASN A 5 -11.70 20.96 -11.65
N ARG A 6 -11.22 19.81 -12.14
CA ARG A 6 -11.50 18.51 -11.50
C ARG A 6 -10.76 18.44 -10.18
N LEU A 7 -9.46 18.71 -10.22
CA LEU A 7 -8.56 18.77 -9.07
C LEU A 7 -9.19 19.63 -7.94
N ARG A 8 -9.59 20.86 -8.24
CA ARG A 8 -10.09 21.83 -7.23
C ARG A 8 -11.31 21.37 -6.38
N ARG A 9 -12.20 20.51 -6.90
CA ARG A 9 -13.33 19.98 -6.11
C ARG A 9 -12.92 18.85 -5.16
N TYR A 10 -11.80 18.18 -5.42
CA TYR A 10 -11.31 17.10 -4.56
C TYR A 10 -10.51 17.61 -3.36
N PHE A 11 -9.95 18.83 -3.40
CA PHE A 11 -8.98 19.36 -2.41
C PHE A 11 -9.57 20.16 -1.22
N GLY A 12 -10.88 20.11 -0.97
CA GLY A 12 -11.51 20.79 0.17
C GLY A 12 -10.94 20.36 1.53
N GLY A 13 -10.18 21.24 2.18
CA GLY A 13 -9.61 21.03 3.52
C GLY A 13 -8.09 21.27 3.64
N ALA A 14 -7.38 21.53 2.54
CA ALA A 14 -5.95 21.81 2.56
C ALA A 14 -5.64 23.24 3.00
N ASP A 15 -4.46 23.47 3.60
CA ASP A 15 -3.83 24.79 3.67
C ASP A 15 -3.99 25.47 2.31
N PRO A 16 -4.62 26.67 2.21
CA PRO A 16 -4.88 27.31 0.93
C PRO A 16 -3.60 27.62 0.14
N ALA A 17 -2.43 27.56 0.78
CA ALA A 17 -1.13 27.73 0.14
C ALA A 17 -0.47 26.40 -0.32
N ALA A 18 -1.04 25.24 0.02
CA ALA A 18 -0.51 23.95 -0.40
C ALA A 18 -0.96 23.58 -1.83
N VAL A 19 0.00 23.17 -2.67
CA VAL A 19 -0.27 22.75 -4.04
C VAL A 19 -0.48 21.24 -4.08
N PRO A 20 -1.62 20.76 -4.60
CA PRO A 20 -1.83 19.33 -4.76
C PRO A 20 -0.99 18.76 -5.90
N GLU A 21 -0.33 17.64 -5.66
CA GLU A 21 0.51 16.95 -6.63
C GLU A 21 0.20 15.44 -6.63
N LEU A 22 0.46 14.78 -7.75
CA LEU A 22 0.48 13.32 -7.83
C LEU A 22 1.92 12.88 -8.04
N VAL A 23 2.38 11.96 -7.20
CA VAL A 23 3.65 11.30 -7.46
C VAL A 23 3.39 10.09 -8.34
N GLU A 24 4.03 10.05 -9.51
CA GLU A 24 3.79 8.97 -10.48
C GLU A 24 4.09 7.60 -9.88
N ARG A 25 5.23 7.47 -9.19
CA ARG A 25 5.65 6.22 -8.58
C ARG A 25 6.69 6.44 -7.48
N LEU A 26 6.47 5.81 -6.34
CA LEU A 26 7.43 5.73 -5.23
C LEU A 26 7.70 4.28 -4.88
N GLU A 27 8.96 3.90 -4.84
CA GLU A 27 9.36 2.52 -4.58
C GLU A 27 10.07 2.40 -3.24
N GLY A 28 9.77 1.32 -2.53
CA GLY A 28 10.35 0.98 -1.25
C GLY A 28 10.53 -0.52 -1.13
N ARG A 29 11.57 -0.92 -0.40
CA ARG A 29 11.88 -2.31 -0.15
C ARG A 29 12.33 -2.50 1.28
N HIS A 30 11.87 -3.58 1.89
CA HIS A 30 12.36 -4.06 3.17
C HIS A 30 12.40 -5.58 3.13
N GLU A 31 13.57 -6.18 3.33
CA GLU A 31 13.77 -7.64 3.27
C GLU A 31 13.29 -8.25 1.94
N ASP A 32 12.35 -9.21 2.01
CA ASP A 32 11.70 -9.90 0.89
C ASP A 32 10.42 -9.21 0.42
N VAL A 33 10.10 -8.02 0.95
CA VAL A 33 8.93 -7.22 0.58
C VAL A 33 9.34 -6.00 -0.22
N SER A 34 8.78 -5.86 -1.42
CA SER A 34 8.92 -4.67 -2.26
C SER A 34 7.55 -4.07 -2.52
N VAL A 35 7.46 -2.74 -2.48
CA VAL A 35 6.22 -2.01 -2.74
C VAL A 35 6.45 -0.85 -3.70
N ALA A 36 5.42 -0.53 -4.47
CA ALA A 36 5.35 0.71 -5.23
C ALA A 36 4.02 1.44 -4.98
N LEU A 37 4.11 2.71 -4.59
CA LEU A 37 2.97 3.63 -4.48
C LEU A 37 2.84 4.38 -5.79
N VAL A 38 1.81 4.08 -6.57
CA VAL A 38 1.58 4.62 -7.91
C VAL A 38 0.43 5.63 -7.86
N GLU A 39 0.67 6.80 -8.47
CA GLU A 39 -0.26 7.94 -8.46
C GLU A 39 -0.64 8.40 -7.04
N LEU A 40 0.32 8.43 -6.12
CA LEU A 40 0.09 8.81 -4.73
C LEU A 40 -0.30 10.29 -4.64
N PRO A 41 -1.48 10.64 -4.09
CA PRO A 41 -1.87 12.03 -3.87
C PRO A 41 -1.10 12.63 -2.70
N VAL A 42 -0.31 13.66 -3.00
CA VAL A 42 0.49 14.40 -2.02
C VAL A 42 0.18 15.90 -2.09
N GLN A 43 0.66 16.63 -1.09
CA GLN A 43 0.61 18.09 -1.07
C GLN A 43 2.00 18.64 -0.80
N ARG A 44 2.41 19.62 -1.62
CA ARG A 44 3.60 20.41 -1.36
C ARG A 44 3.22 21.64 -0.55
N ARG A 45 3.80 21.74 0.64
CA ARG A 45 3.64 22.89 1.54
C ARG A 45 4.46 24.08 1.05
N PRO A 46 4.15 25.31 1.51
CA PRO A 46 4.95 26.50 1.18
C PRO A 46 6.43 26.39 1.62
N SER A 47 6.73 25.56 2.61
CA SER A 47 8.10 25.22 3.04
C SER A 47 8.88 24.42 1.99
N GLY A 48 8.23 23.95 0.92
CA GLY A 48 8.79 23.04 -0.09
C GLY A 48 8.66 21.56 0.28
N GLU A 49 8.21 21.24 1.49
CA GLU A 49 8.03 19.88 1.98
C GLU A 49 6.85 19.19 1.30
N VAL A 50 7.03 17.91 0.95
CA VAL A 50 5.95 17.05 0.44
C VAL A 50 5.40 16.25 1.61
N ALA A 51 4.09 16.27 1.79
CA ALA A 51 3.40 15.51 2.81
C ALA A 51 2.17 14.82 2.23
N LEU A 52 1.69 13.78 2.90
CA LEU A 52 0.33 13.31 2.68
C LEU A 52 -0.65 14.42 3.06
N ARG A 53 -1.82 14.43 2.40
CA ARG A 53 -2.83 15.46 2.61
C ARG A 53 -3.35 15.53 4.05
N ASP A 54 -3.37 14.41 4.74
CA ASP A 54 -3.93 14.27 6.09
C ASP A 54 -2.88 13.60 6.98
N ALA A 55 -2.62 14.20 8.14
CA ALA A 55 -1.59 13.74 9.05
C ALA A 55 -1.93 12.35 9.63
N ASP A 56 -3.22 12.07 9.81
CA ASP A 56 -3.71 10.77 10.25
C ASP A 56 -3.86 9.78 9.08
N ALA A 57 -3.74 10.23 7.83
CA ALA A 57 -3.89 9.35 6.67
C ALA A 57 -2.75 8.35 6.53
N THR A 58 -1.56 8.58 7.10
CA THR A 58 -0.49 7.58 7.03
C THR A 58 -0.90 6.29 7.74
N GLY A 59 -1.42 6.41 8.96
CA GLY A 59 -1.88 5.26 9.75
C GLY A 59 -3.08 4.58 9.08
N ALA A 60 -4.11 5.36 8.74
CA ALA A 60 -5.31 4.83 8.09
C ALA A 60 -5.00 4.18 6.72
N MET A 61 -4.04 4.70 5.96
CA MET A 61 -3.56 4.11 4.71
C MET A 61 -2.84 2.79 4.96
N LEU A 62 -1.95 2.72 5.95
CA LEU A 62 -1.23 1.48 6.30
C LEU A 62 -2.20 0.40 6.75
N ASP A 63 -3.20 0.75 7.57
CA ASP A 63 -4.22 -0.18 8.03
C ASP A 63 -5.09 -0.64 6.85
N ALA A 64 -5.58 0.28 6.02
CA ALA A 64 -6.37 -0.07 4.83
C ALA A 64 -5.59 -0.92 3.81
N ALA A 65 -4.29 -0.69 3.66
CA ALA A 65 -3.42 -1.49 2.81
C ALA A 65 -3.23 -2.90 3.38
N THR A 66 -3.01 -3.00 4.70
CA THR A 66 -2.83 -4.28 5.40
C THR A 66 -4.10 -5.12 5.35
N ASP A 67 -5.27 -4.51 5.57
CA ASP A 67 -6.57 -5.19 5.55
C ASP A 67 -6.95 -5.72 4.16
N GLN A 68 -6.51 -5.02 3.11
CA GLN A 68 -6.80 -5.39 1.72
C GLN A 68 -5.79 -6.39 1.12
N LEU A 69 -4.65 -6.63 1.78
CA LEU A 69 -3.67 -7.61 1.30
C LEU A 69 -4.34 -8.99 1.22
N PRO A 70 -4.34 -9.65 0.04
CA PRO A 70 -4.89 -10.98 -0.08
C PRO A 70 -3.91 -11.95 0.58
N HIS A 71 -4.18 -12.34 1.82
CA HIS A 71 -3.23 -13.11 2.62
C HIS A 71 -3.64 -14.57 2.81
N ALA A 72 -2.62 -15.43 2.79
CA ALA A 72 -2.75 -16.78 3.29
C ALA A 72 -2.87 -16.77 4.82
N ARG A 73 -3.72 -17.64 5.37
CA ARG A 73 -3.86 -17.83 6.82
C ARG A 73 -2.99 -19.00 7.28
N ARG A 74 -2.13 -18.75 8.26
CA ARG A 74 -1.30 -19.77 8.90
C ARG A 74 -2.16 -20.66 9.81
N GLN A 75 -2.10 -21.97 9.58
CA GLN A 75 -2.71 -23.00 10.43
C GLN A 75 -1.61 -23.76 11.18
N GLY A 76 -1.37 -23.39 12.45
CA GLY A 76 -0.29 -23.97 13.24
C GLY A 76 1.10 -23.48 12.80
N LYS A 77 2.15 -24.31 12.94
CA LYS A 77 3.53 -23.88 12.70
C LYS A 77 3.93 -23.88 11.22
N GLU A 78 3.38 -24.76 10.39
CA GLU A 78 3.94 -25.06 9.07
C GLU A 78 2.92 -25.10 7.92
N ARG A 79 1.62 -24.94 8.20
CA ARG A 79 0.59 -25.03 7.15
C ARG A 79 0.00 -23.67 6.84
N TRP A 80 -0.29 -23.45 5.57
CA TRP A 80 -0.95 -22.26 5.08
C TRP A 80 -2.24 -22.63 4.38
N SER A 81 -3.24 -21.77 4.49
CA SER A 81 -4.53 -21.93 3.82
C SER A 81 -4.92 -20.65 3.10
N CYS A 82 -5.62 -20.79 1.99
CA CYS A 82 -6.11 -19.64 1.24
C CYS A 82 -7.11 -18.83 2.08
N GLY A 83 -6.89 -17.53 2.25
CA GLY A 83 -7.81 -16.62 2.93
C GLY A 83 -9.17 -16.52 2.22
N SER A 84 -9.22 -16.76 0.90
CA SER A 84 -10.45 -16.65 0.10
C SER A 84 -11.30 -17.93 0.07
N CYS A 85 -10.70 -19.09 -0.20
CA CYS A 85 -11.44 -20.36 -0.37
C CYS A 85 -11.08 -21.45 0.65
N GLN A 86 -10.17 -21.16 1.59
CA GLN A 86 -9.72 -22.07 2.66
C GLN A 86 -9.00 -23.35 2.18
N ALA A 87 -8.72 -23.47 0.87
CA ALA A 87 -7.91 -24.58 0.35
C ALA A 87 -6.50 -24.57 0.96
N ASP A 88 -5.96 -25.77 1.21
CA ASP A 88 -4.59 -25.94 1.70
C ASP A 88 -3.59 -25.47 0.63
N LEU A 89 -2.69 -24.56 1.03
CA LEU A 89 -1.61 -24.05 0.19
C LEU A 89 -0.30 -24.83 0.38
N GLY A 90 -0.27 -25.77 1.33
CA GLY A 90 0.89 -26.56 1.68
C GLY A 90 1.80 -25.89 2.71
N GLY A 91 2.99 -26.48 2.91
CA GLY A 91 4.01 -26.01 3.85
C GLY A 91 5.33 -25.59 3.20
N MET A 92 5.40 -25.52 1.86
CA MET A 92 6.59 -25.02 1.17
C MET A 92 6.67 -23.49 1.25
N PRO A 93 7.88 -22.91 1.27
CA PRO A 93 8.04 -21.47 1.20
C PRO A 93 7.36 -20.93 -0.05
N GLY A 94 6.54 -19.89 0.12
CA GLY A 94 5.88 -19.22 -0.99
C GLY A 94 6.90 -18.71 -2.01
N ALA A 95 6.51 -18.70 -3.28
CA ALA A 95 7.28 -18.04 -4.33
C ALA A 95 7.01 -16.53 -4.29
N GLU A 96 7.85 -15.72 -4.92
CA GLU A 96 7.56 -14.30 -5.09
C GLU A 96 6.24 -14.12 -5.84
N GLN A 97 5.30 -13.39 -5.26
CA GLN A 97 4.00 -13.08 -5.82
C GLN A 97 3.79 -11.58 -5.88
N ARG A 98 3.08 -11.13 -6.91
CA ARG A 98 2.66 -9.74 -7.06
C ARG A 98 1.17 -9.61 -6.80
N ALA A 99 0.78 -8.60 -6.03
CA ALA A 99 -0.59 -8.18 -5.87
C ALA A 99 -0.69 -6.66 -6.10
N ASP A 100 -1.79 -6.23 -6.73
CA ASP A 100 -2.08 -4.81 -6.92
C ASP A 100 -3.31 -4.47 -6.08
N LEU A 101 -3.19 -3.45 -5.23
CA LEU A 101 -4.20 -3.01 -4.28
C LEU A 101 -4.64 -1.59 -4.60
N ARG A 102 -5.94 -1.32 -4.53
CA ARG A 102 -6.47 0.04 -4.68
C ARG A 102 -6.76 0.63 -3.31
N VAL A 103 -5.82 1.42 -2.79
CA VAL A 103 -5.86 1.94 -1.42
C VAL A 103 -6.47 3.34 -1.42
N GLY A 104 -7.51 3.54 -0.60
CA GLY A 104 -8.10 4.84 -0.33
C GLY A 104 -7.54 5.41 0.98
N PRO A 105 -6.83 6.54 1.00
CA PRO A 105 -6.28 7.14 2.23
C PRO A 105 -7.37 7.85 3.07
N GLY A 106 -8.59 7.31 3.13
CA GLY A 106 -9.75 7.96 3.74
C GLY A 106 -10.30 9.10 2.89
N LYS A 107 -9.96 10.35 3.21
CA LYS A 107 -10.43 11.57 2.51
C LYS A 107 -9.47 11.96 1.36
N GLY A 108 -9.49 11.20 0.27
CA GLY A 108 -8.69 11.49 -0.91
C GLY A 108 -9.02 10.57 -2.10
N PRO A 109 -8.47 10.87 -3.29
CA PRO A 109 -8.54 9.91 -4.39
C PRO A 109 -7.78 8.64 -4.01
N PRO A 110 -8.26 7.46 -4.42
CA PRO A 110 -7.51 6.22 -4.22
C PRO A 110 -6.26 6.22 -5.09
N PHE A 111 -5.22 5.53 -4.63
CA PHE A 111 -3.99 5.28 -5.37
C PHE A 111 -3.77 3.77 -5.52
N THR A 112 -2.79 3.38 -6.33
CA THR A 112 -2.46 1.96 -6.53
C THR A 112 -1.23 1.61 -5.70
N LEU A 113 -1.34 0.59 -4.88
CA LEU A 113 -0.23 -0.03 -4.16
C LEU A 113 0.09 -1.35 -4.83
N GLU A 114 1.23 -1.42 -5.50
CA GLU A 114 1.77 -2.68 -6.01
C GLU A 114 2.64 -3.29 -4.91
N VAL A 115 2.41 -4.55 -4.55
CA VAL A 115 3.21 -5.28 -3.56
C VAL A 115 3.76 -6.54 -4.19
N THR A 116 5.04 -6.80 -3.93
CA THR A 116 5.74 -8.03 -4.31
C THR A 116 6.34 -8.63 -3.04
N MET A 117 5.92 -9.85 -2.70
CA MET A 117 6.38 -10.55 -1.49
C MET A 117 6.13 -12.06 -1.63
N PRO A 118 6.70 -12.92 -0.76
CA PRO A 118 6.45 -14.36 -0.83
C PRO A 118 4.98 -14.70 -0.62
N GLY A 119 4.48 -15.62 -1.42
CA GLY A 119 3.11 -16.07 -1.38
C GLY A 119 2.85 -17.29 -2.24
N TRP A 120 1.58 -17.58 -2.46
CA TRP A 120 1.11 -18.69 -3.26
C TRP A 120 0.03 -18.22 -4.21
N GLN A 121 0.01 -18.79 -5.41
CA GLN A 121 -1.20 -18.80 -6.21
C GLN A 121 -2.05 -19.98 -5.75
N CYS A 122 -3.26 -19.71 -5.26
CA CYS A 122 -4.14 -20.77 -4.80
C CYS A 122 -4.56 -21.66 -5.98
N TRP A 123 -4.23 -22.95 -5.92
CA TRP A 123 -4.58 -23.91 -6.98
C TRP A 123 -6.09 -24.13 -7.13
N SER A 124 -6.88 -23.84 -6.09
CA SER A 124 -8.33 -24.05 -6.08
C SER A 124 -9.10 -22.87 -6.68
N CYS A 125 -8.85 -21.63 -6.20
CA CYS A 125 -9.58 -20.44 -6.66
C CYS A 125 -8.77 -19.51 -7.57
N GLY A 126 -7.50 -19.80 -7.82
CA GLY A 126 -6.60 -18.97 -8.64
C GLY A 126 -6.12 -17.68 -7.99
N ALA A 127 -6.64 -17.33 -6.79
CA ALA A 127 -6.28 -16.10 -6.11
C ALA A 127 -4.81 -16.10 -5.66
N VAL A 128 -4.13 -14.97 -5.84
CA VAL A 128 -2.83 -14.71 -5.23
C VAL A 128 -3.02 -14.56 -3.72
N GLN A 129 -2.17 -15.19 -2.93
CA GLN A 129 -2.20 -15.18 -1.47
C GLN A 129 -0.79 -14.88 -0.97
N VAL A 130 -0.55 -13.66 -0.51
CA VAL A 130 0.74 -13.32 0.11
C VAL A 130 0.83 -13.93 1.49
N ALA A 131 2.04 -14.27 1.92
CA ALA A 131 2.27 -14.70 3.28
C ALA A 131 2.23 -13.47 4.18
N SER A 132 1.18 -13.33 5.00
CA SER A 132 1.07 -12.24 5.98
C SER A 132 0.97 -12.83 7.37
N ASP A 133 2.09 -12.82 8.08
CA ASP A 133 2.18 -13.02 9.53
C ASP A 133 2.63 -11.70 10.19
N ASP A 134 2.69 -11.66 11.52
CA ASP A 134 3.03 -10.42 12.25
C ASP A 134 4.40 -9.85 11.84
N GLU A 135 5.36 -10.72 11.51
CA GLU A 135 6.69 -10.35 11.05
C GLU A 135 6.62 -9.69 9.66
N ARG A 136 5.96 -10.34 8.69
CA ARG A 136 5.80 -9.78 7.34
C ARG A 136 4.89 -8.56 7.28
N ALA A 137 3.94 -8.44 8.20
CA ALA A 137 3.14 -7.23 8.35
C ALA A 137 4.03 -6.03 8.78
N ASN A 138 5.04 -6.27 9.61
CA ASN A 138 6.03 -5.24 9.92
C ASN A 138 6.92 -4.92 8.70
N SER A 139 7.44 -5.93 8.01
CA SER A 139 8.29 -5.72 6.82
C SER A 139 7.54 -4.98 5.70
N PHE A 140 6.24 -5.27 5.51
CA PHE A 140 5.37 -4.55 4.60
C PHE A 140 5.19 -3.07 4.99
N ARG A 141 4.93 -2.78 6.27
CA ARG A 141 4.85 -1.40 6.76
C ARG A 141 6.16 -0.64 6.54
N GLU A 142 7.29 -1.26 6.86
CA GLU A 142 8.62 -0.67 6.64
C GLU A 142 8.91 -0.44 5.15
N ALA A 143 8.49 -1.35 4.25
CA ALA A 143 8.61 -1.16 2.81
C ALA A 143 7.78 0.05 2.32
N ILE A 144 6.54 0.22 2.79
CA ILE A 144 5.71 1.40 2.47
C ILE A 144 6.37 2.68 2.98
N MET A 145 6.96 2.62 4.18
CA MET A 145 7.68 3.75 4.74
C MET A 145 8.93 4.11 3.96
N ALA A 146 9.69 3.13 3.50
CA ALA A 146 10.82 3.34 2.61
C ALA A 146 10.39 3.99 1.28
N ALA A 147 9.23 3.60 0.73
CA ALA A 147 8.68 4.20 -0.48
C ALA A 147 8.32 5.68 -0.26
N MET A 148 7.66 6.01 0.84
CA MET A 148 7.37 7.41 1.15
C MET A 148 8.64 8.23 1.39
N ALA A 149 9.64 7.65 2.07
CA ALA A 149 10.92 8.30 2.32
C ALA A 149 11.71 8.57 1.02
N SER A 150 11.69 7.65 0.04
CA SER A 150 12.35 7.84 -1.27
C SER A 150 11.73 8.98 -2.07
N GLY A 151 10.43 9.23 -1.88
CA GLY A 151 9.71 10.38 -2.43
C GLY A 151 9.88 11.69 -1.67
N GLY A 152 10.63 11.70 -0.57
CA GLY A 152 10.73 12.86 0.32
C GLY A 152 9.41 13.21 1.02
N VAL A 153 8.47 12.26 1.12
CA VAL A 153 7.17 12.46 1.76
C VAL A 153 7.36 12.38 3.27
N LYS A 154 7.19 13.52 3.96
CA LYS A 154 7.30 13.58 5.42
C LYS A 154 6.05 13.03 6.08
N ARG A 155 6.27 12.23 7.14
CA ARG A 155 5.27 11.94 8.18
C ARG A 155 5.01 13.24 8.93
N SER A 156 3.83 13.81 8.77
CA SER A 156 3.37 14.97 9.54
C SER A 156 3.01 14.62 10.97
#